data_AF-A0A8T5QBF3-F1
#
_entry.id   AF-A0A8T5QBF3-F1
#
_cell.length_a   1.000
_cell.length_b   1.000
_cell.length_c   1.000
_cell.angle_alpha   90.00
_cell.angle_beta   90.00
_cell.angle_gamma   90.00
#
_symmetry.space_group_name_H-M   'P 1'
#
loop_
_entity.id
_entity.type
_entity.pdbx_description
1 polymer ?
#
loop_
_entity_poly.entity_id
_entity_poly.type
_entity_poly.pdbx_seq_one_letter_code
_entity_poly.pdbx_strand_id
1 'polypeptide(L)'
;MVHETHGLHHLHKRKRIHVKHEKYPHPNKLKRFMDHIIYFIGIVGPLMTIPQIWKIWVGKNAAGVSIISWTAYFITAFFWLTYAVLHREKPLIFTYSIWIILEAMIVIGTILY
;
A
#
# COMPACT_ATOMS: atom_id res chain seq x y z
N MET A 1 53.47 10.48 7.27
CA MET A 1 52.53 11.29 6.47
C MET A 1 51.19 10.56 6.51
N VAL A 2 50.30 10.98 7.41
CA VAL A 2 49.08 10.25 7.75
C VAL A 2 48.04 10.57 6.68
N HIS A 3 47.60 9.57 5.91
CA HIS A 3 46.52 9.73 4.94
C HIS A 3 45.23 10.05 5.69
N GLU A 4 44.81 11.31 5.65
CA GLU A 4 43.54 11.77 6.19
C GLU A 4 42.38 11.05 5.49
N THR A 5 41.62 10.30 6.26
CA THR A 5 40.36 9.64 5.90
C THR A 5 39.22 10.64 5.69
N HIS A 6 39.44 11.65 4.84
CA HIS A 6 38.51 12.77 4.63
C HIS A 6 37.13 12.30 4.10
N GLY A 7 37.08 11.15 3.41
CA GLY A 7 35.84 10.55 2.91
C GLY A 7 34.99 9.80 3.95
N LEU A 8 35.60 9.20 4.98
CA LEU A 8 34.89 8.39 5.99
C LEU A 8 34.12 9.28 6.99
N HIS A 9 34.55 10.53 7.16
CA HIS A 9 33.85 11.48 8.01
C HIS A 9 32.46 11.85 7.46
N HIS A 10 32.30 11.92 6.13
CA HIS A 10 31.02 12.19 5.47
C HIS A 10 30.03 11.01 5.56
N LEU A 11 30.52 9.77 5.48
CA LEU A 11 29.71 8.56 5.64
C LEU A 11 29.13 8.47 7.06
N HIS A 12 29.95 8.76 8.08
CA HIS A 12 29.48 8.81 9.47
C HIS A 12 28.51 9.97 9.73
N LYS A 13 28.69 11.14 9.09
CA LYS A 13 27.71 12.24 9.14
C LYS A 13 26.37 11.84 8.51
N ARG A 14 26.34 11.18 7.35
CA ARG A 14 25.07 10.69 6.75
C ARG A 14 24.39 9.66 7.65
N LYS A 15 25.14 8.71 8.22
CA LYS A 15 24.62 7.76 9.23
C LYS A 15 24.06 8.49 10.46
N ARG A 16 24.68 9.60 10.89
CA ARG A 16 24.25 10.44 12.02
C ARG A 16 23.04 11.34 11.71
N ILE A 17 22.87 11.81 10.47
CA ILE A 17 21.73 12.64 10.05
C ILE A 17 20.43 11.80 9.99
N HIS A 18 20.54 10.48 9.78
CA HIS A 18 19.41 9.53 9.82
C HIS A 18 19.11 8.93 11.22
N VAL A 19 19.71 9.44 12.30
CA VAL A 19 19.64 8.87 13.67
C VAL A 19 18.23 8.77 14.27
N LYS A 20 17.23 9.45 13.71
CA LYS A 20 15.83 9.34 14.15
C LYS A 20 15.02 8.22 13.49
N HIS A 21 15.62 7.38 12.64
CA HIS A 21 14.94 6.19 12.14
C HIS A 21 15.11 5.04 13.13
N GLU A 22 14.03 4.31 13.40
CA GLU A 22 14.14 3.07 14.16
C GLU A 22 15.18 2.15 13.49
N LYS A 23 16.00 1.46 14.30
CA LYS A 23 17.04 0.57 13.76
C LYS A 23 16.36 -0.48 12.88
N TYR A 24 16.77 -0.61 11.61
CA TYR A 24 16.32 -1.69 10.73
C TYR A 24 17.43 -2.74 10.57
N PRO A 25 17.16 -4.03 10.78
CA PRO A 25 15.90 -4.62 11.25
C PRO A 25 15.56 -4.22 12.71
N HIS A 26 14.27 -4.04 13.00
CA HIS A 26 13.82 -3.62 14.34
C HIS A 26 14.16 -4.68 15.42
N PRO A 27 14.70 -4.28 16.60
CA PRO A 27 15.12 -5.23 17.64
C PRO A 27 13.94 -6.01 18.23
N ASN A 28 12.75 -5.39 18.30
CA ASN A 28 11.52 -6.09 18.66
C ASN A 28 11.06 -6.99 17.49
N LYS A 29 10.98 -8.29 17.75
CA LYS A 29 10.56 -9.32 16.79
C LYS A 29 9.16 -9.07 16.20
N LEU A 30 8.24 -8.51 16.98
CA LEU A 30 6.88 -8.20 16.51
C LEU A 30 6.89 -7.14 15.42
N LYS A 31 7.61 -6.02 15.62
CA LYS A 31 7.70 -4.97 14.59
C LYS A 31 8.35 -5.48 13.31
N ARG A 32 9.43 -6.25 13.43
CA ARG A 32 10.07 -6.89 12.27
C ARG A 32 9.14 -7.85 11.53
N PHE A 33 8.29 -8.59 12.25
CA PHE A 33 7.28 -9.45 11.64
C PHE A 33 6.20 -8.62 10.93
N MET A 34 5.75 -7.51 11.54
CA MET A 34 4.81 -6.56 10.92
C MET A 34 5.39 -5.96 9.63
N ASP A 35 6.68 -5.58 9.63
CA ASP A 35 7.35 -5.04 8.45
C ASP A 35 7.33 -6.01 7.26
N HIS A 36 7.32 -7.33 7.50
CA HIS A 36 7.26 -8.32 6.43
C HIS A 36 5.84 -8.68 6.04
N ILE A 37 4.94 -8.87 7.02
CA ILE A 37 3.57 -9.31 6.74
C ILE A 37 2.75 -8.24 6.02
N ILE A 38 3.09 -6.95 6.17
CA ILE A 38 2.38 -5.85 5.48
C ILE A 38 2.44 -6.00 3.96
N TYR A 39 3.55 -6.54 3.42
CA TYR A 39 3.69 -6.80 1.98
C TYR A 39 2.74 -7.90 1.51
N PHE A 40 2.52 -8.93 2.33
CA PHE A 40 1.59 -10.00 2.04
C PHE A 40 0.14 -9.52 2.16
N ILE A 41 -0.19 -8.82 3.25
CA ILE A 41 -1.54 -8.32 3.52
C ILE A 41 -1.95 -7.24 2.51
N GLY A 42 -1.02 -6.40 2.04
CA GLY A 42 -1.26 -5.42 0.98
C GLY A 42 -1.75 -6.05 -0.33
N ILE A 43 -1.51 -7.35 -0.53
CA ILE A 43 -2.01 -8.10 -1.70
C ILE A 43 -3.27 -8.87 -1.33
N VAL A 44 -3.24 -9.61 -0.22
CA VAL A 44 -4.35 -10.48 0.19
C VAL A 44 -5.61 -9.67 0.49
N GLY A 45 -5.48 -8.50 1.12
CA GLY A 45 -6.61 -7.62 1.43
C GLY A 45 -7.46 -7.29 0.20
N PRO A 46 -6.91 -6.64 -0.84
CA PRO A 46 -7.65 -6.37 -2.07
C PRO A 46 -8.25 -7.64 -2.70
N LEU A 47 -7.51 -8.76 -2.74
CA LEU A 47 -8.00 -10.00 -3.37
C LEU A 47 -9.26 -10.57 -2.70
N MET A 48 -9.52 -10.25 -1.43
CA MET A 48 -10.76 -10.63 -0.75
C MET A 48 -12.01 -9.93 -1.31
N THR A 49 -11.86 -8.97 -2.23
CA THR A 49 -12.99 -8.39 -2.97
C THR A 49 -13.40 -9.20 -4.19
N ILE A 50 -12.60 -10.20 -4.62
CA ILE A 50 -12.92 -11.05 -5.78
C ILE A 50 -14.30 -11.73 -5.66
N PRO A 51 -14.72 -12.28 -4.50
CA PRO A 51 -16.07 -12.84 -4.36
C PRO A 51 -17.19 -11.83 -4.61
N GLN A 52 -17.00 -10.57 -4.21
CA GLN A 52 -17.95 -9.49 -4.46
C GLN A 52 -18.04 -9.16 -5.95
N ILE A 53 -16.88 -9.07 -6.63
CA ILE A 53 -16.80 -8.90 -8.08
C ILE A 53 -17.48 -10.07 -8.79
N TRP A 54 -17.22 -11.31 -8.37
CA TRP A 54 -17.84 -12.51 -8.95
C TRP A 54 -19.37 -12.48 -8.83
N LYS A 55 -19.91 -12.13 -7.66
CA LYS A 55 -21.36 -12.03 -7.44
C LYS A 55 -22.01 -11.03 -8.39
N ILE A 56 -21.37 -9.89 -8.61
CA ILE A 56 -21.88 -8.84 -9.51
C ILE A 56 -21.77 -9.29 -10.98
N TRP A 57 -20.58 -9.69 -11.43
CA TRP A 57 -20.32 -9.91 -12.85
C TRP A 57 -20.78 -11.25 -13.38
N VAL A 58 -20.68 -12.32 -12.59
CA VAL A 58 -21.15 -13.67 -12.97
C VAL A 58 -22.59 -13.86 -12.52
N GLY A 59 -22.89 -13.50 -11.27
CA GLY A 59 -24.24 -13.61 -10.72
C GLY A 59 -25.22 -12.56 -11.23
N LYS A 60 -24.75 -11.52 -11.96
CA LYS A 60 -25.56 -10.42 -12.49
C LYS A 60 -26.45 -9.78 -11.41
N ASN A 61 -25.87 -9.62 -10.21
CA ASN A 61 -26.61 -9.21 -9.04
C ASN A 61 -25.75 -8.33 -8.14
N ALA A 62 -26.04 -7.03 -8.15
CA ALA A 62 -25.49 -6.07 -7.19
C ALA A 62 -26.49 -5.66 -6.08
N ALA A 63 -27.54 -6.45 -5.85
CA ALA A 63 -28.50 -6.16 -4.79
C ALA A 63 -27.81 -6.08 -3.42
N GLY A 64 -28.08 -4.98 -2.71
CA GLY A 64 -27.47 -4.68 -1.41
C GLY A 64 -26.06 -4.08 -1.49
N VAL A 65 -25.50 -3.87 -2.68
CA VAL A 65 -24.19 -3.22 -2.86
C VAL A 65 -24.39 -1.70 -2.88
N SER A 66 -23.82 -0.99 -1.91
CA SER A 66 -23.90 0.47 -1.84
C SER A 66 -22.94 1.14 -2.83
N ILE A 67 -23.46 1.62 -3.96
CA ILE A 67 -22.65 2.34 -4.96
C ILE A 67 -21.96 3.58 -4.41
N ILE A 68 -22.62 4.30 -3.48
CA ILE A 68 -22.06 5.50 -2.85
C ILE A 68 -20.81 5.13 -2.05
N SER A 69 -20.88 4.03 -1.28
CA SER A 69 -19.75 3.56 -0.47
C SER A 69 -18.57 3.13 -1.35
N TRP A 70 -18.82 2.32 -2.38
CA TRP A 70 -17.75 1.83 -3.26
C TRP A 70 -17.13 2.93 -4.11
N THR A 71 -17.92 3.91 -4.55
CA THR A 71 -17.39 5.11 -5.22
C THR A 71 -16.54 5.96 -4.28
N ALA A 72 -16.95 6.11 -3.02
CA ALA A 72 -16.17 6.84 -2.02
C ALA A 72 -14.83 6.14 -1.74
N TYR A 73 -14.81 4.81 -1.61
CA TYR A 73 -13.58 4.04 -1.46
C TYR A 73 -12.67 4.19 -2.68
N PHE A 74 -13.23 4.08 -3.89
CA PHE A 74 -12.50 4.28 -5.14
C PHE A 74 -11.80 5.65 -5.21
N ILE A 75 -12.52 6.73 -4.89
CA ILE A 75 -11.94 8.08 -4.85
C ILE A 75 -10.85 8.16 -3.77
N THR A 76 -11.10 7.61 -2.58
CA THR A 76 -10.14 7.60 -1.47
C THR A 76 -8.86 6.84 -1.83
N ALA A 77 -8.96 5.74 -2.59
CA ALA A 77 -7.82 4.97 -3.06
C ALA A 77 -6.90 5.79 -3.98
N PHE A 78 -7.43 6.72 -4.79
CA PHE A 78 -6.58 7.65 -5.55
C PHE A 78 -5.81 8.61 -4.66
N PHE A 79 -6.41 9.11 -3.58
CA PHE A 79 -5.70 9.96 -2.61
C PHE A 79 -4.57 9.19 -1.94
N TRP A 80 -4.81 7.95 -1.54
CA TRP A 80 -3.78 7.07 -0.96
C TRP A 80 -2.67 6.73 -1.95
N LEU A 81 -3.02 6.39 -3.20
CA LEU A 81 -2.02 6.13 -4.24
C LEU A 81 -1.16 7.38 -4.49
N THR A 82 -1.79 8.55 -4.59
CA THR A 82 -1.08 9.83 -4.75
C THR A 82 -0.13 10.08 -3.59
N TYR A 83 -0.60 9.90 -2.35
CA TYR A 83 0.23 10.01 -1.15
C TYR A 83 1.42 9.05 -1.21
N ALA A 84 1.19 7.78 -1.55
CA ALA A 84 2.23 6.76 -1.63
C ALA A 84 3.27 7.06 -2.70
N VAL A 85 2.85 7.56 -3.87
CA VAL A 85 3.77 7.99 -4.94
C VAL A 85 4.62 9.17 -4.49
N LEU A 86 4.01 10.19 -3.88
CA LEU A 86 4.72 11.38 -3.40
C LEU A 86 5.76 11.05 -2.32
N HIS A 87 5.46 10.09 -1.44
CA HIS A 87 6.36 9.65 -0.37
C HIS A 87 7.27 8.48 -0.79
N ARG A 88 7.15 8.00 -2.03
CA ARG A 88 7.92 6.86 -2.59
C ARG A 88 7.74 5.55 -1.82
N GLU A 89 6.55 5.35 -1.25
CA GLU A 89 6.17 4.18 -0.47
C GLU A 89 5.71 3.03 -1.38
N LYS A 90 6.68 2.28 -1.93
CA LYS A 90 6.42 1.19 -2.89
C LYS A 90 5.33 0.19 -2.48
N PRO A 91 5.24 -0.29 -1.22
CA PRO A 91 4.23 -1.27 -0.83
C PRO A 91 2.81 -0.70 -0.94
N LEU A 92 2.64 0.58 -0.56
CA LEU A 92 1.36 1.27 -0.65
C LEU A 92 1.00 1.56 -2.11
N ILE A 93 1.97 1.98 -2.94
CA ILE A 93 1.74 2.19 -4.38
C ILE A 93 1.14 0.92 -5.00
N PHE A 94 1.79 -0.22 -4.79
CA PHE A 94 1.32 -1.50 -5.34
C PHE A 94 -0.08 -1.88 -4.81
N THR A 95 -0.29 -1.78 -3.49
CA THR A 95 -1.55 -2.12 -2.83
C THR A 95 -2.71 -1.27 -3.37
N TYR A 96 -2.55 0.05 -3.43
CA TYR A 96 -3.63 0.94 -3.86
C TYR A 96 -3.85 0.93 -5.37
N SER A 97 -2.84 0.60 -6.18
CA SER A 97 -3.05 0.31 -7.61
C SER A 97 -3.98 -0.89 -7.80
N ILE A 98 -3.85 -1.95 -7.00
CA ILE A 98 -4.75 -3.11 -7.07
C ILE A 98 -6.16 -2.74 -6.60
N TRP A 99 -6.29 -2.03 -5.46
CA TRP A 99 -7.58 -1.56 -4.95
C TRP A 99 -8.36 -0.78 -6.00
N ILE A 100 -7.73 0.20 -6.66
CA ILE A 100 -8.38 1.02 -7.70
C ILE A 100 -8.97 0.15 -8.81
N ILE A 101 -8.23 -0.86 -9.29
CA ILE A 101 -8.73 -1.75 -10.35
C ILE A 101 -9.95 -2.54 -9.87
N LEU A 102 -9.88 -3.14 -8.68
CA LEU A 102 -10.95 -3.98 -8.14
C LEU A 102 -12.19 -3.16 -7.76
N GLU A 103 -12.02 -1.98 -7.16
CA GLU A 103 -13.10 -1.07 -6.83
C GLU A 103 -13.77 -0.51 -8.09
N ALA A 104 -13.00 -0.20 -9.15
CA ALA A 104 -13.57 0.18 -10.44
C ALA A 104 -14.47 -0.93 -11.00
N MET A 105 -14.04 -2.20 -10.93
CA MET A 105 -14.86 -3.33 -11.36
C MET A 105 -16.15 -3.44 -10.54
N ILE A 106 -16.13 -3.16 -9.24
CA ILE A 106 -17.33 -3.18 -8.40
C ILE A 106 -18.25 -2.01 -8.74
N VAL A 107 -17.73 -0.79 -8.86
CA VAL A 107 -18.52 0.41 -9.20
C VAL A 107 -19.18 0.24 -10.56
N ILE A 108 -18.41 -0.13 -11.59
CA ILE A 108 -18.94 -0.35 -12.94
C ILE A 108 -19.96 -1.48 -12.93
N GLY A 109 -19.64 -2.61 -12.29
CA GLY A 109 -20.55 -3.75 -12.23
C GLY A 109 -21.87 -3.43 -11.53
N THR A 110 -21.83 -2.64 -10.44
CA THR A 110 -23.03 -2.21 -9.68
C THR A 110 -23.91 -1.25 -10.47
N ILE A 111 -23.35 -0.50 -11.42
CA ILE A 111 -24.14 0.36 -12.32
C ILE A 111 -24.83 -0.47 -13.40
N LEU A 112 -24.20 -1.57 -13.84
CA LEU A 112 -24.68 -2.38 -14.97
C LEU A 112 -25.65 -3.50 -14.58
N TYR A 113 -25.53 -4.07 -13.37
CA TYR A 113 -26.28 -5.24 -12.89
C TYR A 113 -26.83 -5.01 -11.48
#